data_AF-A0A0A9BME6-F1
#
_entry.id   AF-A0A0A9BME6-F1
#
_cell.length_a   1.000
_cell.length_b   1.000
_cell.length_c   1.000
_cell.angle_alpha   90.00
_cell.angle_beta   90.00
_cell.angle_gamma   90.00
#
_symmetry.space_group_name_H-M   'P 1'
#
loop_
_entity.id
_entity.type
_entity.pdbx_description
1 polymer ?
#
loop_
_entity_poly.entity_id
_entity_poly.type
_entity_poly.pdbx_seq_one_letter_code
_entity_poly.pdbx_strand_id
1 'polypeptide(L)'
;MTVKEVAMTDILSTKWRYLWKNFDHLILDTHSLGMQVLANSNYRENPDFWSSEATRFVHKVNEVLRHHNGNRVKKFKVHFPLTSAHASELDGWVTFAAASHTESLVLCLCDEHGMATRHAELYDVPLKHFSDVRGCQLRQLWITNCSLETVPANLNGFSYLVSLLLNHV
;
A
#
# COMPACT_ATOMS: atom_id res chain seq x y z
N MET A 1 -25.73 11.60 -7.98
CA MET A 1 -25.65 10.37 -8.80
C MET A 1 -24.89 10.71 -10.07
N THR A 2 -23.59 10.49 -10.03
CA THR A 2 -22.66 10.79 -11.13
C THR A 2 -22.20 9.46 -11.71
N VAL A 3 -22.05 9.43 -13.03
CA VAL A 3 -21.62 8.27 -13.86
C VAL A 3 -20.34 7.55 -13.36
N LYS A 4 -19.63 8.13 -12.38
CA LYS A 4 -18.52 7.51 -11.66
C LYS A 4 -18.92 6.29 -10.83
N GLU A 5 -20.12 6.26 -10.24
CA GLU A 5 -20.53 5.17 -9.33
C GLU A 5 -20.85 3.87 -10.09
N VAL A 6 -21.48 3.98 -11.27
CA VAL A 6 -21.87 2.83 -12.10
C VAL A 6 -20.66 2.19 -12.81
N ALA A 7 -19.54 2.90 -12.92
CA ALA A 7 -18.29 2.37 -13.48
C ALA A 7 -17.37 1.70 -12.45
N MET A 8 -17.64 1.84 -11.14
CA MET A 8 -16.80 1.26 -10.08
C MET A 8 -17.01 -0.24 -9.87
N THR A 9 -18.11 -0.80 -10.37
CA THR A 9 -18.34 -2.25 -10.33
C THR A 9 -17.41 -3.04 -11.25
N ASP A 10 -16.57 -2.37 -12.04
CA ASP A 10 -15.86 -2.98 -13.17
C ASP A 10 -14.36 -2.62 -13.20
N ILE A 11 -13.67 -2.74 -12.06
CA ILE A 11 -12.19 -2.67 -12.01
C ILE A 11 -11.51 -3.80 -12.79
N LEU A 12 -12.29 -4.77 -13.25
CA LEU A 12 -11.87 -5.83 -14.16
C LEU A 12 -12.19 -5.53 -15.63
N SER A 13 -12.84 -4.40 -15.96
CA SER A 13 -12.95 -4.00 -17.37
C SER A 13 -11.54 -3.81 -17.92
N THR A 14 -11.29 -4.43 -19.08
CA THR A 14 -10.03 -4.32 -19.82
C THR A 14 -9.56 -2.88 -19.93
N LYS A 15 -10.50 -1.93 -20.04
CA LYS A 15 -10.24 -0.49 -20.12
C LYS A 15 -9.56 0.08 -18.87
N TRP A 16 -9.96 -0.34 -17.67
CA TRP A 16 -9.32 0.10 -16.42
C TRP A 16 -7.94 -0.51 -16.23
N ARG A 17 -7.73 -1.76 -16.64
CA ARG A 17 -6.40 -2.40 -16.63
C ARG A 17 -5.39 -1.62 -17.49
N TYR A 18 -5.81 -1.14 -18.67
CA TYR A 18 -4.97 -0.30 -19.52
C TYR A 18 -4.66 1.07 -18.91
N LEU A 19 -5.58 1.63 -18.14
CA LEU A 19 -5.36 2.88 -17.43
C LEU A 19 -4.21 2.68 -16.44
N TRP A 20 -4.36 1.77 -15.48
CA TRP A 20 -3.37 1.54 -14.42
C TRP A 20 -1.95 1.30 -14.93
N LYS A 21 -1.77 0.67 -16.10
CA LYS A 21 -0.47 0.34 -16.70
C LYS A 21 0.58 1.46 -16.68
N ASN A 22 0.16 2.73 -16.76
CA ASN A 22 1.05 3.89 -16.85
C ASN A 22 0.76 5.00 -15.81
N PHE A 23 -0.01 4.73 -14.75
CA PHE A 23 -0.28 5.77 -13.75
C PHE A 23 0.96 6.05 -12.91
N ASP A 24 1.40 7.30 -12.87
CA ASP A 24 2.47 7.73 -11.98
C ASP A 24 2.00 7.88 -10.52
N HIS A 25 0.68 7.86 -10.27
CA HIS A 25 0.08 7.89 -8.94
C HIS A 25 -0.77 6.64 -8.73
N LEU A 26 -0.19 5.65 -8.06
CA LEU A 26 -0.88 4.42 -7.66
C LEU A 26 -1.43 4.61 -6.25
N ILE A 27 -2.71 4.94 -6.17
CA ILE A 27 -3.46 5.05 -4.91
C ILE A 27 -4.36 3.82 -4.82
N LEU A 28 -4.02 2.91 -3.90
CA LEU A 28 -4.65 1.61 -3.73
C LEU A 28 -5.31 1.55 -2.34
N ASP A 29 -6.62 1.70 -2.34
CA ASP A 29 -7.53 1.66 -1.19
C ASP A 29 -8.83 0.95 -1.59
N THR A 30 -9.74 0.74 -0.65
CA THR A 30 -11.00 0.02 -0.92
C THR A 30 -11.81 0.68 -2.03
N HIS A 31 -11.87 2.01 -2.07
CA HIS A 31 -12.65 2.76 -3.05
C HIS A 31 -12.05 2.68 -4.47
N SER A 32 -10.75 2.95 -4.61
CA SER A 32 -10.01 2.86 -5.89
C SER A 32 -9.99 1.43 -6.44
N LEU A 33 -10.02 0.44 -5.56
CA LEU A 33 -10.16 -0.98 -5.89
C LEU A 33 -11.62 -1.47 -5.88
N GLY A 34 -12.59 -0.55 -5.79
CA GLY A 34 -14.04 -0.77 -5.94
C GLY A 34 -14.55 -1.95 -5.11
N MET A 35 -13.93 -2.09 -3.94
CA MET A 35 -14.35 -3.02 -2.92
C MET A 35 -15.48 -2.36 -2.14
N GLN A 36 -16.58 -3.09 -2.02
CA GLN A 36 -17.66 -2.71 -1.11
C GLN A 36 -17.36 -3.32 0.25
N VAL A 37 -16.54 -2.63 1.04
CA VAL A 37 -16.31 -2.97 2.45
C VAL A 37 -17.37 -2.22 3.26
N LEU A 38 -18.05 -2.93 4.16
CA LEU A 38 -19.05 -2.31 5.03
C LEU A 38 -18.33 -1.36 6.01
N ALA A 39 -18.54 -0.05 5.85
CA ALA A 39 -17.90 1.01 6.64
C ALA A 39 -18.00 0.82 8.17
N ASN A 40 -19.03 0.11 8.64
CA ASN A 40 -19.27 -0.12 10.06
C ASN A 40 -18.94 -1.55 10.53
N SER A 41 -18.34 -2.38 9.69
CA SER A 41 -17.99 -3.75 10.09
C SER A 41 -16.78 -3.71 11.02
N ASN A 42 -17.02 -3.84 12.33
CA ASN A 42 -15.91 -3.92 13.26
C ASN A 42 -15.15 -5.24 13.03
N TYR A 43 -13.81 -5.18 12.91
CA TYR A 43 -12.95 -6.36 12.83
C TYR A 43 -13.30 -7.44 13.87
N ARG A 44 -13.69 -6.99 15.08
CA ARG A 44 -14.08 -7.85 16.20
C ARG A 44 -15.33 -8.68 15.96
N GLU A 45 -16.26 -8.19 15.15
CA GLU A 45 -17.57 -8.84 14.98
C GLU A 45 -17.52 -9.98 13.97
N ASN A 46 -16.56 -9.94 13.03
CA ASN A 46 -16.43 -10.98 12.01
C ASN A 46 -14.98 -11.11 11.48
N PRO A 47 -14.09 -11.81 12.21
CA PRO A 47 -12.71 -12.02 11.79
C PRO A 47 -12.56 -12.73 10.44
N ASP A 48 -13.44 -13.71 10.14
CA ASP A 48 -13.41 -14.46 8.89
C ASP A 48 -13.77 -13.59 7.68
N PHE A 49 -14.77 -12.71 7.84
CA PHE A 49 -15.09 -11.70 6.83
C PHE A 49 -13.89 -10.81 6.54
N TRP A 50 -13.22 -10.30 7.58
CA TRP A 50 -12.06 -9.43 7.39
C TRP A 50 -10.86 -10.14 6.78
N SER A 51 -10.64 -11.41 7.12
CA SER A 51 -9.63 -12.25 6.46
C SER A 51 -9.91 -12.41 4.96
N SER A 52 -11.18 -12.64 4.60
CA SER A 52 -11.64 -12.71 3.20
C SER A 52 -11.45 -11.38 2.47
N GLU A 53 -11.79 -10.27 3.11
CA GLU A 53 -11.63 -8.92 2.55
C GLU A 53 -10.15 -8.55 2.37
N ALA A 54 -9.28 -8.88 3.34
CA ALA A 54 -7.84 -8.70 3.22
C ALA A 54 -7.28 -9.51 2.04
N THR A 55 -7.68 -10.78 1.92
CA THR A 55 -7.29 -11.64 0.78
C THR A 55 -7.73 -11.03 -0.55
N ARG A 56 -8.96 -10.51 -0.63
CA ARG A 56 -9.50 -9.85 -1.82
C ARG A 56 -8.75 -8.57 -2.16
N PHE A 57 -8.42 -7.76 -1.15
CA PHE A 57 -7.63 -6.54 -1.30
C PHE A 57 -6.24 -6.85 -1.85
N VAL A 58 -5.52 -7.77 -1.20
CA VAL A 58 -4.19 -8.23 -1.62
C VAL A 58 -4.20 -8.71 -3.06
N HIS A 59 -5.16 -9.55 -3.44
CA HIS A 59 -5.27 -10.05 -4.81
C HIS A 59 -5.41 -8.90 -5.82
N LYS A 60 -6.26 -7.92 -5.53
CA LYS A 60 -6.48 -6.75 -6.40
C LYS A 60 -5.24 -5.87 -6.52
N VAL A 61 -4.53 -5.61 -5.41
CA VAL A 61 -3.26 -4.88 -5.43
C VAL A 61 -2.24 -5.62 -6.30
N ASN A 62 -2.06 -6.93 -6.07
CA ASN A 62 -1.14 -7.75 -6.85
C ASN A 62 -1.48 -7.76 -8.34
N GLU A 63 -2.76 -7.78 -8.71
CA GLU A 63 -3.18 -7.67 -10.10
C GLU A 63 -2.78 -6.33 -10.73
N VAL A 64 -2.97 -5.21 -10.01
CA VAL A 64 -2.56 -3.88 -10.45
C VAL A 64 -1.04 -3.83 -10.66
N LEU A 65 -0.26 -4.25 -9.66
CA LEU A 65 1.20 -4.20 -9.71
C LEU A 65 1.77 -5.07 -10.83
N ARG A 66 1.23 -6.27 -11.05
CA ARG A 66 1.66 -7.20 -12.10
C ARG A 66 1.48 -6.63 -13.51
N HIS A 67 0.46 -5.80 -13.73
CA HIS A 67 0.17 -5.19 -15.03
C HIS A 67 0.76 -3.78 -15.19
N HIS A 68 1.33 -3.21 -14.12
CA HIS A 68 2.00 -1.93 -14.18
C HIS A 68 3.32 -2.04 -14.93
N ASN A 69 3.69 -1.02 -15.71
CA ASN A 69 4.99 -0.98 -16.38
C ASN A 69 6.18 -0.79 -15.42
N GLY A 70 5.92 -0.65 -14.12
CA GLY A 70 6.92 -0.44 -13.08
C GLY A 70 7.78 0.82 -13.21
N ASN A 71 7.51 1.72 -14.15
CA ASN A 71 8.36 2.89 -14.40
C ASN A 71 7.70 4.21 -13.96
N ARG A 72 8.51 5.11 -13.40
CA ARG A 72 8.12 6.50 -13.06
C ARG A 72 6.88 6.59 -12.16
N VAL A 73 6.70 5.64 -11.24
CA VAL A 73 5.68 5.78 -10.19
C VAL A 73 6.17 6.89 -9.28
N LYS A 74 5.53 8.05 -9.28
CA LYS A 74 5.89 9.15 -8.37
C LYS A 74 5.34 8.90 -6.99
N LYS A 75 4.10 8.40 -6.91
CA LYS A 75 3.42 8.12 -5.65
C LYS A 75 2.86 6.72 -5.64
N PHE A 76 3.20 5.98 -4.58
CA PHE A 76 2.63 4.68 -4.29
C PHE A 76 2.01 4.72 -2.90
N LYS A 77 0.68 4.64 -2.84
CA LYS A 77 -0.10 4.61 -1.61
C LYS A 77 -0.87 3.30 -1.53
N VAL A 78 -0.76 2.63 -0.38
CA VAL A 78 -1.62 1.52 0.02
C VAL A 78 -2.34 1.91 1.32
N HIS A 79 -3.65 1.73 1.39
CA HIS A 79 -4.44 1.98 2.58
C HIS A 79 -5.49 0.90 2.80
N PHE A 80 -5.19 0.00 3.73
CA PHE A 80 -6.07 -1.09 4.15
C PHE A 80 -5.56 -1.68 5.48
N PRO A 81 -6.42 -2.14 6.42
CA PRO A 81 -6.00 -2.71 7.69
C PRO A 81 -5.35 -4.11 7.56
N LEU A 82 -4.15 -4.17 7.00
CA LEU A 82 -3.30 -5.37 6.95
C LEU A 82 -2.41 -5.46 8.20
N THR A 83 -1.78 -6.61 8.38
CA THR A 83 -0.95 -6.96 9.54
C THR A 83 0.29 -7.72 9.10
N SER A 84 1.19 -8.04 10.03
CA SER A 84 2.36 -8.90 9.78
C SER A 84 2.04 -10.25 9.13
N ALA A 85 0.80 -10.75 9.25
CA ALA A 85 0.34 -11.95 8.54
C ALA A 85 0.41 -11.83 7.00
N HIS A 86 0.53 -10.59 6.49
CA HIS A 86 0.63 -10.27 5.06
C HIS A 86 2.02 -9.72 4.69
N ALA A 87 3.05 -10.00 5.52
CA ALA A 87 4.38 -9.44 5.35
C ALA A 87 4.99 -9.77 3.98
N SER A 88 4.80 -11.01 3.49
CA SER A 88 5.31 -11.43 2.17
C SER A 88 4.79 -10.55 1.03
N GLU A 89 3.50 -10.20 1.06
CA GLU A 89 2.86 -9.34 0.06
C GLU A 89 3.33 -7.90 0.21
N LEU A 90 3.37 -7.40 1.45
CA LEU A 90 3.81 -6.04 1.77
C LEU A 90 5.29 -5.82 1.38
N ASP A 91 6.16 -6.80 1.60
CA ASP A 91 7.56 -6.79 1.18
C ASP A 91 7.67 -6.69 -0.35
N GLY A 92 6.84 -7.44 -1.06
CA GLY A 92 6.73 -7.36 -2.52
C GLY A 92 6.29 -5.98 -2.99
N TRP A 93 5.35 -5.33 -2.29
CA TRP A 93 4.87 -3.98 -2.62
C TRP A 93 5.94 -2.93 -2.35
N VAL A 94 6.68 -3.05 -1.24
CA VAL A 94 7.82 -2.19 -0.92
C VAL A 94 8.93 -2.35 -1.97
N THR A 95 9.21 -3.59 -2.38
CA THR A 95 10.18 -3.90 -3.45
C THR A 95 9.77 -3.26 -4.78
N PHE A 96 8.49 -3.34 -5.14
CA PHE A 96 7.96 -2.67 -6.33
C PHE A 96 8.14 -1.14 -6.26
N ALA A 97 7.86 -0.54 -5.09
CA ALA A 97 8.00 0.90 -4.88
C ALA A 97 9.46 1.35 -5.06
N ALA A 98 10.39 0.59 -4.51
CA ALA A 98 11.82 0.85 -4.65
C ALA A 98 12.28 0.70 -6.10
N ALA A 99 11.91 -0.40 -6.77
CA ALA A 99 12.29 -0.67 -8.17
C ALA A 99 11.69 0.35 -9.17
N SER A 100 10.54 0.93 -8.84
CA SER A 100 9.88 1.96 -9.66
C SER A 100 10.42 3.38 -9.44
N HIS A 101 11.43 3.53 -8.58
CA HIS A 101 11.99 4.82 -8.15
C HIS A 101 10.92 5.76 -7.57
N THR A 102 10.06 5.21 -6.71
CA THR A 102 8.98 5.97 -6.06
C THR A 102 9.51 7.16 -5.26
N GLU A 103 8.92 8.34 -5.48
CA GLU A 103 9.23 9.56 -4.73
C GLU A 103 8.44 9.68 -3.43
N SER A 104 7.23 9.13 -3.38
CA SER A 104 6.33 9.19 -2.23
C SER A 104 5.73 7.82 -1.94
N LEU A 105 6.21 7.16 -0.89
CA LEU A 105 5.64 5.92 -0.36
C LEU A 105 4.72 6.22 0.82
N VAL A 106 3.49 5.74 0.74
CA VAL A 106 2.50 5.83 1.81
C VAL A 106 1.93 4.44 2.11
N LEU A 107 2.17 3.91 3.30
CA LEU A 107 1.58 2.67 3.79
C LEU A 107 0.71 2.96 5.02
N CYS A 108 -0.61 2.89 4.85
CA CYS A 108 -1.56 3.07 5.95
C CYS A 108 -2.22 1.73 6.29
N LEU A 109 -1.70 1.02 7.30
CA LEU A 109 -2.20 -0.30 7.70
C LEU A 109 -3.31 -0.22 8.77
N CYS A 110 -4.29 0.63 8.50
CA CYS A 110 -5.45 0.88 9.36
C CYS A 110 -6.71 1.03 8.50
N ASP A 111 -7.88 1.00 9.13
CA ASP A 111 -9.15 1.30 8.46
C ASP A 111 -9.29 2.81 8.17
N GLU A 112 -10.46 3.20 7.66
CA GLU A 112 -10.80 4.59 7.32
C GLU A 112 -10.96 5.50 8.55
N HIS A 113 -11.12 4.92 9.74
CA HIS A 113 -11.17 5.63 11.02
C HIS A 113 -9.80 5.71 11.70
N GLY A 114 -8.75 5.17 11.08
CA GLY A 114 -7.41 5.12 11.66
C GLY A 114 -7.22 3.98 12.65
N MET A 115 -8.17 3.04 12.74
CA MET A 115 -8.11 1.92 13.67
C MET A 115 -7.36 0.75 13.05
N ALA A 116 -6.42 0.22 13.82
CA ALA A 116 -5.65 -0.97 13.48
C ALA A 116 -6.31 -2.25 14.02
N THR A 117 -5.91 -3.38 13.44
CA THR A 117 -6.25 -4.70 13.98
C THR A 117 -5.62 -4.87 15.36
N ARG A 118 -6.44 -4.85 16.42
CA ARG A 118 -5.96 -4.94 17.81
C ARG A 118 -5.29 -6.29 18.06
N HIS A 119 -4.13 -6.27 18.72
CA HIS A 119 -3.28 -7.42 19.05
C HIS A 119 -2.58 -8.11 17.86
N ALA A 120 -2.67 -7.53 16.66
CA ALA A 120 -1.81 -7.97 15.58
C ALA A 120 -0.41 -7.38 15.76
N GLU A 121 0.62 -8.17 15.47
CA GLU A 121 1.98 -7.66 15.37
C GLU A 121 2.06 -6.67 14.20
N LEU A 122 2.85 -5.61 14.43
CA LEU A 122 3.11 -4.61 13.40
C LEU A 122 3.95 -5.23 12.28
N TYR A 123 3.70 -4.79 11.05
CA TYR A 123 4.53 -5.15 9.92
C TYR A 123 5.83 -4.34 9.95
N ASP A 124 6.97 -5.03 9.96
CA ASP A 124 8.29 -4.44 9.85
C ASP A 124 8.58 -4.03 8.40
N VAL A 125 8.63 -2.72 8.12
CA VAL A 125 8.91 -2.21 6.77
C VAL A 125 10.39 -2.44 6.43
N PRO A 126 10.71 -3.21 5.36
CA PRO A 126 12.09 -3.52 4.97
C PRO A 126 12.74 -2.36 4.21
N LEU A 127 13.10 -1.30 4.94
CA LEU A 127 13.70 -0.09 4.37
C LEU A 127 15.00 -0.36 3.57
N LYS A 128 15.67 -1.49 3.80
CA LYS A 128 16.84 -1.93 3.04
C LYS A 128 16.61 -1.98 1.52
N HIS A 129 15.38 -2.28 1.08
CA HIS A 129 15.05 -2.28 -0.34
C HIS A 129 15.20 -0.92 -1.01
N PHE A 130 15.07 0.18 -0.27
CA PHE A 130 15.33 1.52 -0.79
C PHE A 130 16.80 1.93 -0.69
N SER A 131 17.51 1.50 0.36
CA SER A 131 18.92 1.87 0.54
C SER A 131 19.84 1.21 -0.49
N ASP A 132 19.49 0.03 -0.97
CA ASP A 132 20.30 -0.74 -1.91
C ASP A 132 20.12 -0.27 -3.37
N VAL A 133 19.06 0.51 -3.64
CA VAL A 133 18.77 1.03 -4.98
C VAL A 133 19.61 2.28 -5.25
N ARG A 134 20.55 2.16 -6.19
CA ARG A 134 21.30 3.33 -6.70
C ARG A 134 20.34 4.36 -7.29
N GLY A 135 20.48 5.59 -6.82
CA GLY A 135 19.61 6.69 -7.26
C GLY A 135 18.19 6.59 -6.71
N CYS A 136 18.00 6.01 -5.51
CA CYS A 136 16.75 6.10 -4.75
C CYS A 136 16.22 7.54 -4.77
N GLN A 137 14.99 7.74 -5.24
CA GLN A 137 14.33 9.05 -5.33
C GLN A 137 13.32 9.27 -4.22
N LEU A 138 13.33 8.43 -3.16
CA LEU A 138 12.32 8.52 -2.11
C LEU A 138 12.46 9.84 -1.34
N ARG A 139 11.46 10.71 -1.49
CA ARG A 139 11.36 12.03 -0.84
C ARG A 139 10.38 12.03 0.32
N GLN A 140 9.37 11.18 0.27
CA GLN A 140 8.34 11.08 1.30
C GLN A 140 8.14 9.62 1.70
N LEU A 141 8.20 9.35 3.00
CA LEU A 141 7.87 8.06 3.60
C LEU A 141 6.84 8.28 4.70
N TRP A 142 5.61 7.85 4.46
CA TRP A 142 4.55 7.89 5.46
C TRP A 142 4.10 6.48 5.77
N ILE A 143 4.27 6.06 7.02
CA ILE A 143 3.82 4.75 7.47
C ILE A 143 2.93 4.90 8.70
N THR A 144 1.82 4.16 8.71
CA THR A 144 0.86 4.12 9.82
C THR A 144 0.59 2.68 10.19
N ASN A 145 0.71 2.36 11.48
CA ASN A 145 0.53 1.01 12.01
C ASN A 145 1.52 -0.01 11.40
N CYS A 146 2.77 0.40 11.31
CA CYS A 146 3.91 -0.41 10.86
C CYS A 146 5.08 -0.16 11.81
N SER A 147 6.00 -1.10 11.93
CA SER A 147 7.32 -0.90 12.53
C SER A 147 8.37 -0.70 11.44
N LEU A 148 9.56 -0.25 11.82
CA LEU A 148 10.70 -0.16 10.91
C LEU A 148 11.66 -1.31 11.23
N GLU A 149 12.01 -2.13 10.24
CA GLU A 149 13.09 -3.10 10.39
C GLU A 149 14.36 -2.35 10.83
N THR A 150 15.11 -2.91 11.79
CA THR A 150 16.32 -2.26 12.35
C THR A 150 17.24 -1.79 11.23
N VAL A 151 17.21 -0.49 10.97
CA VAL A 151 17.99 0.14 9.92
C VAL A 151 19.46 0.06 10.32
N PRO A 152 20.40 -0.30 9.42
CA PRO A 152 21.82 -0.11 9.69
C PRO A 152 22.04 1.33 10.15
N ALA A 153 22.95 1.56 11.09
CA ALA A 153 23.13 2.84 11.80
C ALA A 153 23.26 4.11 10.92
N ASN A 154 23.37 3.96 9.60
CA ASN A 154 23.41 5.05 8.63
C ASN A 154 22.28 4.91 7.60
N LEU A 155 21.28 5.80 7.67
CA LEU A 155 20.26 6.04 6.64
C LEU A 155 20.82 6.63 5.33
N ASN A 156 22.11 6.40 5.01
CA ASN A 156 22.81 7.01 3.88
C ASN A 156 22.15 6.71 2.51
N GLY A 157 21.28 5.70 2.44
CA GLY A 157 20.48 5.38 1.26
C GLY A 157 19.30 6.33 0.98
N PHE A 158 18.93 7.20 1.93
CA PHE A 158 17.78 8.10 1.84
C PHE A 158 18.18 9.58 1.64
N SER A 159 19.14 9.84 0.75
CA SER A 159 19.71 11.18 0.54
C SER A 159 18.73 12.25 0.07
N TYR A 160 17.58 11.85 -0.49
CA TYR A 160 16.52 12.74 -0.98
C TYR A 160 15.29 12.82 -0.07
N LEU A 161 15.28 12.10 1.07
CA LEU A 161 14.14 12.07 1.97
C LEU A 161 13.94 13.44 2.64
N VAL A 162 12.79 14.06 2.39
CA VAL A 162 12.42 15.39 2.91
C VAL A 162 11.32 15.28 3.97
N SER A 163 10.50 14.24 3.92
CA SER A 163 9.38 14.08 4.84
C SER A 163 9.26 12.64 5.34
N LEU A 164 9.26 12.49 6.66
CA LEU A 164 9.04 11.23 7.36
C LEU A 164 7.84 11.41 8.29
N LEU A 165 6.82 10.57 8.13
CA LEU A 165 5.68 10.51 9.04
C LEU A 165 5.55 9.08 9.57
N LEU A 166 5.67 8.94 10.89
CA LEU A 166 5.54 7.69 11.62
C LEU A 166 4.32 7.84 12.53
N ASN A 167 3.27 7.06 12.30
CA ASN A 167 2.08 7.07 13.14
C ASN A 167 1.79 5.67 13.69
N HIS A 168 1.66 5.52 15.01
CA HIS A 168 1.50 4.22 15.67
C HIS A 168 2.58 3.20 15.21
N VAL A 169 3.84 3.58 15.41
CA VAL A 169 5.06 2.82 15.03
C VAL A 169 5.75 2.28 16.26
#